data_AF-A0A5D3Y9M2-F1
#
_entry.id   AF-A0A5D3Y9M2-F1
#
_cell.length_a   1.000
_cell.length_b   1.000
_cell.length_c   1.000
_cell.angle_alpha   90.00
_cell.angle_beta   90.00
_cell.angle_gamma   90.00
#
_symmetry.space_group_name_H-M   'P 1'
#
loop_
_entity.id
_entity.type
_entity.pdbx_description
1 polymer ?
#
loop_
_entity_poly.entity_id
_entity_poly.type
_entity_poly.pdbx_seq_one_letter_code
_entity_poly.pdbx_strand_id
1 'polypeptide(L)'
;MLVGFKNDINQAHDEKIYNAFDFVLSKQCFQYNECGYFSDFLRLNKPVFEAEYKLALKKFRPQAKNLRISAIKKRASLNSTREDCSTYY
;
A
#
# COMPACT_ATOMS: atom_id res chain seq x y z
N MET A 1 18.69 0.30 -8.98
CA MET A 1 17.76 1.35 -8.49
C MET A 1 16.35 0.84 -8.75
N LEU A 2 15.42 1.00 -7.81
CA LEU A 2 14.02 0.62 -7.98
C LEU A 2 13.15 1.88 -8.11
N VAL A 3 12.02 1.77 -8.82
CA VAL A 3 11.09 2.87 -9.10
C VAL A 3 9.70 2.53 -8.53
N GLY A 4 9.16 3.45 -7.72
CA GLY A 4 7.88 3.27 -7.04
C GLY A 4 6.72 4.02 -7.71
N PHE A 5 5.59 3.33 -7.91
CA PHE A 5 4.34 3.92 -8.39
C PHE A 5 3.54 4.49 -7.23
N LYS A 6 3.24 5.79 -7.24
CA LYS A 6 2.64 6.46 -6.07
C LYS A 6 1.18 6.84 -6.31
N ASN A 7 0.29 6.18 -5.56
CA ASN A 7 -1.15 6.46 -5.41
C ASN A 7 -2.08 6.40 -6.63
N ASP A 8 -1.63 6.71 -7.85
CA ASP A 8 -2.53 7.00 -8.99
C ASP A 8 -3.42 5.81 -9.40
N ILE A 9 -4.58 5.68 -8.76
CA ILE A 9 -5.51 4.55 -8.96
C ILE A 9 -6.07 4.47 -10.38
N ASN A 10 -6.12 5.60 -11.11
CA ASN A 10 -6.65 5.63 -12.47
C ASN A 10 -5.69 4.96 -13.47
N GLN A 11 -4.39 4.97 -13.15
CA GLN A 11 -3.34 4.37 -13.98
C GLN A 11 -2.89 2.99 -13.46
N ALA A 12 -3.34 2.57 -12.27
CA ALA A 12 -2.86 1.35 -11.63
C ALA A 12 -3.13 0.05 -12.40
N HIS A 13 -4.14 0.07 -13.28
CA HIS A 13 -4.51 -1.04 -14.15
C HIS A 13 -3.91 -0.98 -15.56
N ASP A 14 -3.16 0.08 -15.89
CA ASP A 14 -2.47 0.17 -17.19
C ASP A 14 -1.27 -0.78 -17.20
N GLU A 15 -1.22 -1.64 -18.22
CA GLU A 15 -0.13 -2.60 -18.41
C GLU A 15 1.25 -1.97 -18.49
N LYS A 16 1.36 -0.81 -19.14
CA LYS A 16 2.64 -0.10 -19.23
C LYS A 16 3.10 0.36 -17.84
N ILE A 17 2.16 0.68 -16.96
CA ILE A 17 2.43 1.15 -15.60
C ILE A 17 2.84 -0.02 -14.71
N TYR A 18 1.99 -1.05 -14.56
CA TYR A 18 2.35 -2.15 -13.67
C TYR A 18 3.54 -2.97 -14.18
N ASN A 19 3.94 -2.87 -15.44
CA ASN A 19 5.20 -3.44 -15.94
C ASN A 19 6.43 -2.55 -15.69
N ALA A 20 6.30 -1.22 -15.75
CA ALA A 20 7.43 -0.29 -15.62
C ALA A 20 7.88 -0.05 -14.17
N PHE A 21 6.99 -0.17 -13.18
CA PHE A 21 7.30 0.13 -11.78
C PHE A 21 7.58 -1.14 -10.96
N ASP A 22 8.46 -1.05 -9.98
CA ASP A 22 8.90 -2.19 -9.16
C ASP A 22 7.97 -2.47 -7.95
N PHE A 23 7.31 -1.43 -7.45
CA PHE A 23 6.42 -1.51 -6.29
C PHE A 23 5.43 -0.34 -6.27
N VAL A 24 4.40 -0.43 -5.42
CA VAL A 24 3.46 0.66 -5.16
C VAL A 24 3.75 1.32 -3.82
N LEU A 25 3.68 2.65 -3.77
CA LEU A 25 3.61 3.44 -2.56
C LEU A 25 2.22 4.09 -2.47
N SER A 26 1.37 3.55 -1.60
CA SER A 26 0.00 4.01 -1.37
C SER A 26 -0.12 4.77 -0.05
N LYS A 27 -1.06 5.72 0.02
CA LYS A 27 -1.42 6.44 1.24
C LYS A 27 -2.92 6.31 1.46
N GLN A 28 -3.31 5.78 2.61
CA GLN A 28 -4.68 5.76 3.10
C GLN A 28 -5.65 4.93 2.23
N CYS A 29 -5.17 3.89 1.54
CA CYS A 29 -6.04 3.12 0.65
C CYS A 29 -7.12 2.37 1.42
N PHE A 30 -6.92 2.02 2.70
CA PHE A 30 -7.97 1.37 3.49
C PHE A 30 -9.01 2.39 3.93
N GLN A 31 -8.60 3.61 4.26
CA GLN A 31 -9.52 4.69 4.60
C GLN A 31 -10.47 5.03 3.44
N TYR A 32 -9.98 4.98 2.20
CA TYR A 32 -10.73 5.35 1.00
C TYR A 32 -11.26 4.16 0.19
N ASN A 33 -11.05 2.93 0.66
CA ASN A 33 -11.42 1.70 -0.05
C ASN A 33 -10.80 1.58 -1.46
N GLU A 34 -9.53 1.97 -1.58
CA GLU A 34 -8.78 2.05 -2.84
C GLU A 34 -7.73 0.95 -2.99
N CYS A 35 -7.52 0.10 -1.98
CA CYS A 35 -6.43 -0.88 -2.02
C CYS A 35 -6.58 -1.91 -3.17
N GLY A 36 -7.81 -2.15 -3.63
CA GLY A 36 -8.11 -3.09 -4.72
C GLY A 36 -7.58 -2.65 -6.09
N TYR A 37 -7.38 -1.35 -6.30
CA TYR A 37 -6.82 -0.81 -7.56
C TYR A 37 -5.38 -1.27 -7.81
N PHE A 38 -4.65 -1.68 -6.76
CA PHE A 38 -3.28 -2.17 -6.88
C PHE A 38 -3.20 -3.70 -7.04
N SER A 39 -4.32 -4.37 -7.37
CA SER A 39 -4.37 -5.84 -7.49
C SER A 39 -3.48 -6.40 -8.60
N ASP A 40 -3.29 -5.68 -9.72
CA ASP A 40 -2.41 -6.13 -10.80
C ASP A 40 -0.93 -6.17 -10.35
N PHE A 41 -0.49 -5.22 -9.53
CA PHE A 41 0.85 -5.25 -8.92
C PHE A 41 1.00 -6.48 -8.01
N LEU A 42 0.02 -6.72 -7.12
CA LEU A 42 0.05 -7.87 -6.22
C LEU A 42 0.03 -9.21 -6.99
N ARG A 43 -0.74 -9.31 -8.07
CA ARG A 43 -0.79 -10.51 -8.95
C ARG A 43 0.57 -10.80 -9.58
N LEU A 44 1.34 -9.77 -9.90
CA LEU A 44 2.70 -9.88 -10.44
C LEU A 44 3.77 -10.02 -9.34
N ASN A 45 3.38 -10.31 -8.09
CA ASN A 45 4.28 -10.38 -6.93
C ASN A 45 5.06 -9.09 -6.66
N LYS A 46 4.54 -7.94 -7.08
CA LYS A 46 5.11 -6.62 -6.77
C LYS A 46 4.54 -6.11 -5.45
N PRO A 47 5.38 -5.66 -4.50
CA PRO A 47 4.92 -5.26 -3.19
C PRO A 47 4.13 -3.95 -3.26
N VAL A 48 3.11 -3.85 -2.39
CA VAL A 48 2.38 -2.61 -2.13
C VAL A 48 2.74 -2.16 -0.72
N PHE A 49 3.40 -1.01 -0.62
CA PHE A 49 3.69 -0.34 0.65
C PHE A 49 2.61 0.71 0.91
N GLU A 50 1.96 0.63 2.06
CA GLU A 50 0.84 1.49 2.43
C GLU A 50 1.15 2.25 3.72
N ALA A 51 0.73 3.52 3.80
CA ALA A 51 0.70 4.28 5.05
C ALA A 51 -0.68 4.90 5.37
N GLU A 52 -1.29 4.44 6.46
CA GLU A 52 -2.52 4.97 7.04
C GLU A 52 -2.22 6.07 8.07
N TYR A 53 -3.02 7.14 8.09
CA TYR A 53 -2.80 8.27 9.03
C TYR A 53 -3.91 8.44 10.06
N LYS A 54 -5.17 8.17 9.68
CA LYS A 54 -6.33 8.44 10.55
C LYS A 54 -6.87 7.17 11.21
N LEU A 55 -6.88 6.05 10.48
CA LEU A 55 -7.41 4.80 10.99
C LEU A 55 -6.59 4.27 12.18
N ALA A 56 -7.26 3.62 13.12
CA ALA A 56 -6.59 2.84 14.15
C ALA A 56 -5.94 1.59 13.53
N LEU A 57 -4.75 1.17 14.01
CA LEU A 57 -4.02 0.01 13.45
C LEU A 57 -4.90 -1.24 13.31
N LYS A 58 -5.72 -1.52 14.34
CA LYS A 58 -6.67 -2.65 14.36
C LYS A 58 -7.74 -2.63 13.26
N LYS A 59 -8.01 -1.47 12.63
CA LYS A 59 -9.05 -1.32 11.61
C LYS A 59 -8.62 -1.80 10.23
N PHE A 60 -7.33 -1.71 9.90
CA PHE A 60 -6.82 -2.08 8.58
C PHE A 60 -5.84 -3.26 8.59
N ARG A 61 -5.18 -3.52 9.73
CA ARG A 61 -4.19 -4.61 9.85
C ARG A 61 -4.69 -5.99 9.38
N PRO A 62 -5.91 -6.46 9.73
CA PRO A 62 -6.40 -7.75 9.25
C PRO A 62 -6.54 -7.80 7.72
N GLN A 63 -7.07 -6.73 7.13
CA GLN A 63 -7.26 -6.62 5.69
C GLN A 63 -5.94 -6.49 4.95
N ALA A 64 -4.98 -5.72 5.49
CA ALA A 64 -3.64 -5.62 4.94
C ALA A 64 -2.95 -6.99 4.85
N LYS A 65 -3.04 -7.78 5.93
CA LYS A 65 -2.51 -9.16 5.96
C LYS A 65 -3.18 -10.05 4.92
N ASN A 66 -4.50 -9.98 4.79
CA ASN A 66 -5.23 -10.78 3.81
C ASN A 66 -4.85 -10.42 2.35
N LEU A 67 -4.63 -9.14 2.07
CA LEU A 67 -4.26 -8.64 0.74
C LEU A 67 -2.77 -8.70 0.44
N ARG A 68 -1.93 -9.14 1.39
CA ARG A 68 -0.46 -9.12 1.27
C ARG A 68 0.14 -7.72 1.06
N ILE A 69 -0.43 -6.71 1.71
CA ILE A 69 0.03 -5.31 1.65
C ILE A 69 0.88 -4.98 2.87
N SER A 70 2.08 -4.46 2.67
CA SER A 70 2.94 -3.97 3.74
C SER A 70 2.46 -2.61 4.24
N ALA A 71 1.56 -2.60 5.22
CA ALA A 71 0.93 -1.39 5.76
C ALA A 71 1.53 -0.94 7.10
N ILE A 72 1.62 0.36 7.29
CA ILE A 72 2.00 0.99 8.57
C ILE A 72 1.03 2.10 8.93
N LYS A 73 0.83 2.33 10.24
CA LYS A 73 0.24 3.58 10.73
C LYS A 73 1.33 4.62 10.93
N LYS A 74 1.10 5.81 10.40
CA LYS A 74 2.00 6.97 10.48
C LYS A 74 1.29 8.23 10.95
N ARG A 75 2.08 9.20 11.42
CA ARG A 75 1.61 10.59 11.54
C ARG A 75 1.70 11.25 10.17
N ALA A 76 0.77 12.17 9.86
CA ALA A 76 0.77 12.91 8.59
C ALA A 76 2.05 13.75 8.37
N SER A 77 2.74 14.13 9.46
CA SER A 77 4.05 14.82 9.41
C SER A 77 5.21 13.92 8.98
N LEU A 78 4.98 12.62 8.83
CA LEU A 78 5.97 11.62 8.38
C LEU A 78 7.25 11.56 9.23
N ASN A 79 7.17 11.93 10.51
CA ASN A 79 8.29 11.79 11.44
C ASN A 79 8.57 10.32 11.81
N SER A 80 9.51 10.10 12.74
CA SER A 80 10.00 8.76 13.09
C SER A 80 8.92 7.81 13.64
N THR A 81 7.90 8.31 14.34
CA THR A 81 6.81 7.51 14.92
C THR A 81 6.19 6.58 13.87
N ARG A 82 6.06 5.29 14.15
CA ARG A 82 5.33 4.33 13.32
C ARG A 82 4.77 3.20 14.17
N GLU A 83 3.63 2.67 13.76
CA GLU A 83 3.13 1.37 14.23
C GLU A 83 2.97 0.50 12.99
N ASP A 84 3.55 -0.70 12.98
CA ASP A 84 3.49 -1.58 11.83
C ASP A 84 2.50 -2.73 12.02
N CYS A 85 2.03 -3.27 10.90
CA CYS A 85 1.26 -4.50 10.89
C CYS A 85 2.19 -5.73 11.06
N SER A 86 3.00 -5.79 12.14
CA SER A 86 3.93 -6.90 12.39
C SER A 86 3.19 -8.20 12.70
N THR A 87 2.93 -9.00 11.66
CA THR A 87 3.05 -10.45 11.73
C THR A 87 3.35 -10.95 10.31
N TYR A 88 4.61 -11.35 10.11
CA TYR A 88 5.20 -12.10 8.99
C TYR A 88 4.23 -12.54 7.87
N TYR A 89 4.55 -12.12 6.65
CA TYR A 89 4.11 -12.73 5.40
C TYR A 89 4.86 -14.04 5.15
#